data_AF-A0A956BHQ9-F1
#
_entry.id   AF-A0A956BHQ9-F1
#
_cell.length_a   1.000
_cell.length_b   1.000
_cell.length_c   1.000
_cell.angle_alpha   90.00
_cell.angle_beta   90.00
_cell.angle_gamma   90.00
#
_symmetry.space_group_name_H-M   'P 1'
#
loop_
_entity.id
_entity.type
_entity.pdbx_description
1 polymer ?
#
loop_
_entity_poly.entity_id
_entity_poly.type
_entity_poly.pdbx_seq_one_letter_code
_entity_poly.pdbx_strand_id
1 'polypeptide(L)'
;MLKSCRVMFVLAAATIAVIGAKPNQAHACGGFFCSNSPVDQSAERIIFAKDGPEITAWIQVVYSGSAEDFAWVVPVSAVPELDVAEDRIFSVLDSMTGPQIIP
;
A
#
# COMPACT_ATOMS: atom_id res chain seq x y z
N MET A 1 -43.56 25.43 -20.93
CA MET A 1 -43.59 23.98 -20.63
C MET A 1 -42.42 23.22 -21.24
N LEU A 2 -42.14 23.30 -22.55
CA LEU A 2 -41.04 22.55 -23.20
C LEU A 2 -39.62 22.93 -22.70
N LYS A 3 -39.38 24.20 -22.32
CA LYS A 3 -38.10 24.67 -21.76
C LYS A 3 -37.81 24.12 -20.36
N SER A 4 -38.81 24.04 -19.48
CA SER A 4 -38.67 23.46 -18.14
C SER A 4 -38.38 21.95 -18.17
N CYS A 5 -38.93 21.24 -19.16
CA CYS A 5 -38.65 19.81 -19.35
C CYS A 5 -37.19 19.55 -19.75
N ARG A 6 -36.61 20.41 -20.59
CA ARG A 6 -35.19 20.34 -20.99
C ARG A 6 -34.24 20.62 -19.82
N VAL A 7 -34.55 21.62 -18.99
CA VAL A 7 -33.75 21.95 -17.79
C VAL A 7 -33.75 20.78 -16.80
N MET A 8 -34.92 20.17 -16.58
CA MET A 8 -35.04 19.01 -15.68
C MET A 8 -34.26 17.79 -16.19
N PHE A 9 -34.25 17.56 -17.50
CA PHE A 9 -33.50 16.46 -18.09
C PHE A 9 -31.98 16.65 -17.98
N VAL A 10 -31.49 17.88 -18.17
CA VAL A 10 -30.07 18.23 -18.02
C VAL A 10 -29.63 18.09 -16.56
N LEU A 11 -30.43 18.54 -15.60
CA LEU A 11 -30.13 18.38 -14.17
C LEU A 11 -30.11 16.91 -13.74
N ALA A 12 -31.05 16.10 -14.24
CA ALA A 12 -31.07 14.67 -13.98
C ALA A 12 -29.82 13.98 -14.54
N ALA A 13 -29.43 14.27 -15.79
CA ALA A 13 -28.24 13.73 -16.41
C ALA A 13 -26.95 14.16 -15.68
N ALA A 14 -26.86 15.42 -15.25
CA ALA A 14 -25.72 15.91 -14.49
C ALA A 14 -25.58 15.22 -13.13
N THR A 15 -26.70 15.00 -12.42
CA THR A 15 -26.69 14.30 -11.13
C THR A 15 -26.23 12.85 -11.28
N ILE A 16 -26.70 12.15 -12.32
CA ILE A 16 -26.28 10.77 -12.62
C ILE A 16 -24.79 10.71 -12.95
N ALA A 17 -24.29 11.66 -13.75
CA ALA A 17 -22.86 11.74 -14.08
C ALA A 17 -21.98 11.95 -12.84
N VAL A 18 -22.40 12.81 -11.91
CA VAL A 18 -21.66 13.05 -10.64
C VAL A 18 -21.64 11.80 -9.76
N ILE A 19 -22.73 11.05 -9.68
CA ILE A 19 -22.79 9.80 -8.89
C ILE A 19 -21.92 8.71 -9.52
N GLY A 20 -21.96 8.58 -10.85
CA GLY A 20 -21.16 7.60 -11.60
C GLY A 20 -19.66 7.93 -11.66
N ALA A 21 -19.27 9.18 -11.42
CA ALA A 21 -17.88 9.62 -11.40
C ALA A 21 -17.17 9.38 -10.06
N LYS A 22 -17.79 8.71 -9.08
CA LYS A 22 -17.08 8.37 -7.85
C LYS A 22 -15.92 7.42 -8.18
N PRO A 23 -14.67 7.75 -7.78
CA PRO A 23 -13.57 6.81 -7.94
C PRO A 23 -13.89 5.55 -7.14
N ASN A 24 -13.71 4.39 -7.74
CA ASN A 24 -13.76 3.13 -7.00
C ASN A 24 -12.67 3.15 -5.93
N GLN A 25 -12.95 2.62 -4.75
CA GLN A 25 -11.90 2.37 -3.77
C GLN A 25 -10.87 1.45 -4.41
N ALA A 26 -9.65 1.95 -4.57
CA ALA A 26 -8.54 1.14 -5.00
C ALA A 26 -8.20 0.17 -3.86
N HIS A 27 -8.58 -1.10 -4.00
CA HIS A 27 -8.09 -2.19 -3.16
C HIS A 27 -6.66 -2.56 -3.58
N ALA A 28 -5.77 -1.58 -3.59
CA ALA A 28 -4.37 -1.79 -3.91
C ALA A 28 -3.64 -2.23 -2.64
N CYS A 29 -3.05 -3.43 -2.67
CA CYS A 29 -2.23 -3.95 -1.58
C CYS A 29 -0.75 -3.52 -1.69
N GLY A 30 -0.42 -2.65 -2.65
CA GLY A 30 0.97 -2.39 -3.04
C GLY A 30 1.59 -3.53 -3.85
N GLY A 31 2.88 -3.44 -4.12
CA GLY A 31 3.63 -4.49 -4.81
C GLY A 31 5.00 -4.05 -5.33
N PHE A 32 5.69 -5.03 -5.91
CA PHE A 32 6.95 -4.82 -6.65
C PHE A 32 6.65 -4.72 -8.14
N PHE A 33 7.23 -3.72 -8.79
CA PHE A 33 7.02 -3.41 -10.20
C PHE A 33 8.37 -3.31 -10.90
N CYS A 34 8.52 -4.02 -12.03
CA CYS A 34 9.76 -4.14 -12.79
C CYS A 34 9.46 -4.03 -14.29
N SER A 35 10.45 -3.69 -15.12
CA SER A 35 10.23 -3.53 -16.57
C SER A 35 10.27 -4.84 -17.36
N ASN A 36 11.17 -5.77 -17.01
CA ASN A 36 11.45 -6.96 -17.83
C ASN A 36 11.33 -8.27 -17.05
N SER A 37 12.03 -8.39 -15.91
CA SER A 37 12.04 -9.61 -15.10
C SER A 37 11.41 -9.33 -13.73
N PRO A 38 10.48 -10.18 -13.26
CA PRO A 38 9.97 -10.11 -11.89
C PRO A 38 11.11 -10.11 -10.87
N VAL A 39 10.94 -9.33 -9.80
CA VAL A 39 11.86 -9.39 -8.65
C VAL A 39 11.64 -10.71 -7.91
N ASP A 40 12.72 -11.35 -7.48
CA ASP A 40 12.66 -12.48 -6.56
C ASP A 40 12.71 -11.96 -5.13
N GLN A 41 11.54 -11.85 -4.51
CA GLN A 41 11.38 -11.44 -3.12
C GLN A 41 11.30 -12.69 -2.23
N SER A 42 12.46 -13.10 -1.68
CA SER A 42 12.54 -14.31 -0.86
C SER A 42 11.91 -14.17 0.53
N ALA A 43 11.81 -12.94 1.05
CA ALA A 43 11.14 -12.66 2.32
C ALA A 43 10.72 -11.19 2.45
N GLU A 44 9.66 -10.95 3.24
CA GLU A 44 9.26 -9.63 3.73
C GLU A 44 9.00 -9.72 5.23
N ARG A 45 9.58 -8.80 6.01
CA ARG A 45 9.32 -8.70 7.44
C ARG A 45 8.95 -7.26 7.79
N ILE A 46 7.87 -7.11 8.55
CA ILE A 46 7.39 -5.81 8.98
C ILE A 46 7.13 -5.83 10.49
N ILE A 47 7.68 -4.84 11.20
CA ILE A 47 7.38 -4.57 12.59
C ILE A 47 6.53 -3.31 12.66
N PHE A 48 5.37 -3.39 13.32
CA PHE A 48 4.53 -2.24 13.61
C PHE A 48 4.62 -1.90 15.09
N ALA A 49 5.12 -0.71 15.43
CA ALA A 49 4.94 -0.13 16.76
C ALA A 49 3.90 0.98 16.67
N LYS A 50 2.98 1.00 17.64
CA LYS A 50 1.94 2.00 17.75
C LYS A 50 2.14 2.79 19.02
N ASP A 51 2.23 4.11 18.90
CA ASP A 51 2.23 5.05 20.01
C ASP A 51 1.12 6.08 19.78
N GLY A 52 0.05 6.01 20.58
CA GLY A 52 -1.13 6.86 20.37
C GLY A 52 -1.69 6.73 18.94
N PRO A 53 -1.82 7.83 18.18
CA PRO A 53 -2.26 7.83 16.78
C PRO A 53 -1.14 7.49 15.78
N GLU A 54 0.12 7.47 16.21
CA GLU A 54 1.27 7.25 15.36
C GLU A 54 1.59 5.76 15.21
N ILE A 55 2.00 5.37 14.02
CA ILE A 55 2.45 4.01 13.70
C ILE A 55 3.81 4.13 13.02
N THR A 56 4.83 3.53 13.63
CA THR A 56 6.13 3.32 13.00
C THR A 56 6.14 1.92 12.40
N ALA A 57 6.50 1.83 11.12
CA ALA A 57 6.67 0.57 10.41
C ALA A 57 8.15 0.40 10.03
N TRP A 58 8.83 -0.57 10.65
CA TRP A 58 10.14 -1.01 10.18
C TRP A 58 9.93 -2.13 9.16
N ILE A 59 10.46 -1.94 7.96
CA ILE A 59 10.20 -2.86 6.84
C ILE A 59 11.54 -3.36 6.31
N GLN A 60 11.68 -4.67 6.26
CA GLN A 60 12.83 -5.33 5.67
C GLN A 60 12.39 -6.23 4.53
N VAL A 61 12.89 -5.92 3.35
CA VAL A 61 12.65 -6.68 2.12
C VAL A 61 13.93 -7.43 1.77
N VAL A 62 13.84 -8.75 1.66
CA VAL A 62 14.93 -9.58 1.14
C VAL A 62 14.64 -9.91 -0.31
N TYR A 63 15.51 -9.46 -1.21
CA TYR A 63 15.37 -9.63 -2.64
C TYR A 63 16.72 -9.99 -3.30
N SER A 64 16.65 -10.55 -4.50
CA SER A 64 17.81 -10.80 -5.37
C SER A 64 17.84 -9.83 -6.55
N GLY A 65 19.04 -9.42 -6.97
CA GLY A 65 19.25 -8.50 -8.10
C GLY A 65 19.54 -7.06 -7.66
N SER A 66 19.44 -6.09 -8.59
CA SER A 66 19.62 -4.68 -8.24
C SER A 66 18.32 -4.02 -7.80
N ALA A 67 18.40 -3.14 -6.78
CA ALA A 67 17.31 -2.29 -6.35
C ALA A 67 16.87 -1.28 -7.43
N GLU A 68 17.76 -0.92 -8.37
CA GLU A 68 17.41 0.01 -9.44
C GLU A 68 16.52 -0.62 -10.53
N ASP A 69 16.43 -1.95 -10.56
CA ASP A 69 15.68 -2.69 -11.59
C ASP A 69 14.17 -2.81 -11.27
N PHE A 70 13.76 -2.42 -10.08
CA PHE A 70 12.37 -2.49 -9.63
C PHE A 70 11.98 -1.31 -8.73
N ALA A 71 10.68 -1.11 -8.59
CA ALA A 71 10.10 -0.19 -7.62
C ALA A 71 9.20 -0.97 -6.65
N TRP A 72 9.29 -0.64 -5.37
CA TRP A 72 8.35 -1.10 -4.36
C TRP A 72 7.38 0.03 -4.03
N VAL A 73 6.09 -0.21 -4.24
CA VAL A 73 5.04 0.78 -4.06
C VAL A 73 4.09 0.29 -2.98
N VAL A 74 3.93 1.09 -1.91
CA VAL A 74 3.04 0.79 -0.80
C VAL A 74 2.07 1.97 -0.60
N PRO A 75 0.76 1.74 -0.69
CA PRO A 75 -0.24 2.73 -0.31
C PRO A 75 -0.19 2.98 1.20
N VAL A 76 -0.10 4.26 1.57
CA VAL A 76 -0.08 4.72 2.97
C VAL A 76 -1.22 5.70 3.21
N SER A 77 -1.73 5.74 4.45
CA SER A 77 -2.88 6.57 4.82
C SER A 77 -2.55 8.08 4.88
N ALA A 78 -1.28 8.41 5.06
CA ALA A 78 -0.73 9.76 5.04
C ALA A 78 0.73 9.70 4.59
N VAL A 79 1.30 10.84 4.20
CA VAL A 79 2.73 10.94 3.83
C VAL A 79 3.58 10.65 5.09
N PRO A 80 4.44 9.61 5.08
CA PRO A 80 5.24 9.24 6.24
C PRO A 80 6.57 10.01 6.28
N GLU A 81 7.19 10.05 7.45
CA GLU A 81 8.63 10.27 7.57
C GLU A 81 9.37 8.98 7.20
N LEU A 82 10.44 9.08 6.42
CA LEU A 82 11.22 7.93 5.94
C LEU A 82 12.65 8.04 6.44
N ASP A 83 13.14 6.95 7.02
CA ASP A 83 14.53 6.83 7.46
C ASP A 83 15.02 5.38 7.29
N VAL A 84 16.35 5.21 7.35
CA VAL A 84 17.01 3.91 7.29
C VAL A 84 17.17 3.36 8.69
N ALA A 85 16.70 2.12 8.89
CA ALA A 85 16.79 1.44 10.18
C ALA A 85 17.86 0.35 10.19
N GLU A 86 18.31 -0.04 11.38
CA GLU A 86 19.20 -1.18 11.57
C GLU A 86 18.44 -2.51 11.51
N ASP A 87 18.97 -3.48 10.78
CA ASP A 87 18.39 -4.83 10.65
C ASP A 87 18.36 -5.63 11.97
N ARG A 88 19.14 -5.21 12.97
CA ARG A 88 19.31 -5.93 14.24
C ARG A 88 18.00 -6.13 15.00
N ILE A 89 17.04 -5.22 14.86
CA ILE A 89 15.74 -5.34 15.55
C ILE A 89 14.98 -6.61 15.14
N PHE A 90 15.07 -7.00 13.87
CA PHE A 90 14.41 -8.20 13.36
C PHE A 90 15.02 -9.48 13.93
N SER A 91 16.36 -9.57 13.96
CA SER A 91 17.04 -10.77 14.49
C SER A 91 16.80 -10.98 15.98
N VAL A 92 16.70 -9.90 16.76
CA VAL A 92 16.33 -9.98 18.18
C VAL A 92 14.91 -10.52 18.33
N LEU A 93 13.93 -9.96 17.61
CA LEU A 93 12.54 -10.41 17.70
C LEU A 93 12.40 -11.87 17.25
N ASP A 94 13.01 -12.27 16.14
CA ASP A 94 12.99 -13.66 15.66
C ASP A 94 13.50 -14.64 16.71
N SER A 95 14.58 -14.29 17.42
CA SER A 95 15.15 -15.15 18.47
C SER A 95 14.20 -15.36 19.67
N MET A 96 13.29 -14.41 19.90
CA MET A 96 12.36 -14.40 21.02
C MET A 96 10.98 -14.96 20.65
N THR A 97 10.54 -14.78 19.41
CA THR A 97 9.17 -15.12 18.96
C THR A 97 9.14 -16.22 17.90
N GLY A 98 10.30 -16.72 17.48
CA GLY A 98 10.40 -17.75 16.45
C GLY A 98 9.65 -19.04 16.85
N PRO A 99 8.96 -19.70 15.89
CA PRO A 99 8.18 -20.89 16.17
C PRO A 99 9.08 -22.04 16.65
N GLN A 100 8.61 -22.79 17.66
CA GLN A 100 9.22 -24.05 18.06
C GLN A 100 8.51 -25.19 17.31
N ILE A 101 9.21 -25.84 16.39
CA ILE A 101 8.67 -27.02 15.69
C ILE A 101 9.00 -28.25 16.54
N ILE A 102 7.98 -28.84 17.14
CA ILE A 102 8.09 -30.11 17.88
C ILE A 102 7.73 -31.23 16.88
N PRO A 103 8.66 -32.16 16.57
CA PRO A 103 8.41 -33.29 15.67
C PRO A 103 7.30 -34.23 16.15
#